data_AF-A0A9P8SM46-F1
#
_entry.id   AF-A0A9P8SM46-F1
#
_cell.length_a   1.000
_cell.length_b   1.000
_cell.length_c   1.000
_cell.angle_alpha   90.00
_cell.angle_beta   90.00
_cell.angle_gamma   90.00
#
_symmetry.space_group_name_H-M   'P 1'
#
loop_
_entity.id
_entity.type
_entity.pdbx_description
1 polymer ?
#
loop_
_entity_poly.entity_id
_entity_poly.type
_entity_poly.pdbx_seq_one_letter_code
_entity_poly.pdbx_strand_id
1 'polypeptide(L)'
;MDLLQRHGDHTAIVDTASGNAVQAVLAIALPCRSCRGNRRRLTAIGPLAPKTADTGDGDIELDQFFLEATPDEEISLEMQALGELIRQHVETHYQRGPVAADANILSQSLVHVGISKGRSLDAQEVAALCLDPRTRQDALQHVLLRVIFASLDFHSRSEMSLLPISVATFLNEVPLPNNEPVGGTPGRRQRPGQTEQHQSNSSSLALRQWRRLSAFLLHPDRDQRTPLPADNATLVSKARALAAMLNTVLGLFTGLDPNSRQEQTRHLEAVVMECAKLGYVLFSHPSDWRFITEDPGEKGGIVVEAGLMKLSNRDGVPYSPPRRVVRPVVRRVSI
;
A
#
# COMPACT_ATOMS: atom_id res chain seq x y z
N MET A 1 61.88 -32.30 -31.41
CA MET A 1 61.20 -33.60 -31.41
C MET A 1 60.07 -33.50 -30.39
N ASP A 2 59.15 -32.56 -30.61
CA ASP A 2 57.90 -32.76 -31.38
C ASP A 2 56.85 -33.50 -30.52
N LEU A 3 55.88 -32.76 -29.96
CA LEU A 3 54.58 -32.37 -30.54
C LEU A 3 53.53 -33.48 -30.39
N LEU A 4 52.48 -33.15 -29.62
CA LEU A 4 51.02 -33.32 -29.90
C LEU A 4 50.26 -33.53 -28.56
N GLN A 5 49.64 -32.49 -28.00
CA GLN A 5 48.29 -31.99 -28.33
C GLN A 5 47.17 -32.78 -27.62
N ARG A 6 46.70 -32.23 -26.49
CA ARG A 6 45.34 -32.48 -25.97
C ARG A 6 44.71 -31.14 -25.61
N HIS A 7 43.69 -30.77 -26.38
CA HIS A 7 42.73 -29.73 -26.05
C HIS A 7 41.96 -30.13 -24.79
N GLY A 8 41.95 -29.22 -23.80
CA GLY A 8 40.97 -29.23 -22.72
C GLY A 8 39.85 -28.27 -23.10
N ASP A 9 38.68 -28.82 -23.42
CA ASP A 9 37.45 -28.05 -23.62
C ASP A 9 37.03 -27.40 -22.30
N HIS A 10 37.05 -26.07 -22.28
CA HIS A 10 36.35 -25.27 -21.28
C HIS A 10 34.85 -25.28 -21.60
N THR A 11 34.10 -26.15 -20.91
CA THR A 11 32.64 -26.10 -20.93
C THR A 11 32.17 -24.99 -20.00
N ALA A 12 31.77 -23.86 -20.60
CA ALA A 12 30.99 -22.82 -19.93
C ALA A 12 29.58 -23.36 -19.66
N ILE A 13 29.28 -23.65 -18.39
CA ILE A 13 27.90 -23.84 -17.93
C ILE A 13 27.33 -22.44 -17.70
N VAL A 14 26.64 -21.92 -18.72
CA VAL A 14 25.83 -20.71 -18.59
C VAL A 14 24.52 -21.12 -17.94
N ASP A 15 24.31 -20.55 -16.77
CA ASP A 15 23.19 -20.72 -15.86
C ASP A 15 21.92 -20.11 -16.46
N THR A 16 21.14 -20.90 -17.19
CA THR A 16 19.81 -20.56 -17.71
C THR A 16 18.73 -21.12 -16.80
N ALA A 17 18.65 -20.62 -15.56
CA ALA A 17 17.55 -20.91 -14.63
C ALA A 17 17.07 -19.67 -13.86
N SER A 18 17.13 -18.48 -14.49
CA SER A 18 16.65 -17.22 -13.89
C SER A 18 15.31 -16.71 -14.47
N GLY A 19 14.65 -17.47 -15.36
CA GLY A 19 13.54 -16.96 -16.18
C GLY A 19 12.11 -17.19 -15.68
N ASN A 20 11.87 -18.20 -14.83
CA ASN A 20 10.50 -18.72 -14.65
C ASN A 20 9.71 -18.12 -13.47
N ALA A 21 10.38 -17.62 -12.42
CA ALA A 21 9.66 -17.04 -11.27
C ALA A 21 9.08 -15.64 -11.55
N VAL A 22 9.66 -14.88 -12.50
CA VAL A 22 9.16 -13.55 -12.89
C VAL A 22 7.94 -13.65 -13.80
N GLN A 23 7.86 -14.69 -14.63
CA GLN A 23 6.74 -14.94 -15.54
C GLN A 23 5.45 -15.30 -14.81
N ALA A 24 5.52 -15.97 -13.66
CA ALA A 24 4.34 -16.33 -12.86
C ALA A 24 3.67 -15.11 -12.21
N VAL A 25 4.45 -14.14 -11.73
CA VAL A 25 3.91 -12.86 -11.19
C VAL A 25 3.36 -11.98 -12.32
N LEU A 26 3.96 -12.04 -13.52
CA LEU A 26 3.47 -11.31 -14.70
C LEU A 26 2.14 -11.84 -15.27
N ALA A 27 1.77 -13.09 -14.96
CA ALA A 27 0.57 -13.72 -15.52
C ALA A 27 -0.73 -13.31 -14.80
N ILE A 28 -0.64 -12.73 -13.60
CA ILE A 28 -1.79 -12.29 -12.80
C ILE A 28 -1.92 -10.76 -12.78
N ALA A 29 -0.84 -10.03 -13.13
CA ALA A 29 -0.91 -8.63 -13.48
C ALA A 29 -1.53 -8.49 -14.89
N LEU A 30 -2.83 -8.21 -14.95
CA LEU A 30 -3.43 -7.67 -16.17
C LEU A 30 -2.59 -6.47 -16.62
N PRO A 31 -2.12 -6.41 -17.88
CA PRO A 31 -1.50 -5.19 -18.38
C PRO A 31 -2.56 -4.09 -18.28
N CYS A 32 -2.24 -3.02 -17.56
CA CYS A 32 -3.00 -1.77 -17.56
C CYS A 32 -3.08 -1.27 -19.01
N ARG A 33 -4.13 -1.66 -19.72
CA ARG A 33 -4.41 -1.29 -21.12
C ARG A 33 -5.06 0.09 -21.13
N SER A 34 -4.33 1.13 -20.75
CA SER A 34 -4.76 2.50 -21.04
C SER A 34 -3.58 3.44 -21.24
N CYS A 35 -2.83 3.18 -22.31
CA CYS A 35 -2.01 4.17 -23.00
C CYS A 35 -2.02 3.84 -24.50
N ARG A 36 -3.20 3.89 -25.13
CA ARG A 36 -3.30 3.97 -26.60
C ARG A 36 -3.80 5.36 -26.97
N GLY A 37 -2.86 6.20 -27.37
CA GLY A 37 -3.10 7.54 -27.86
C GLY A 37 -4.10 7.56 -29.00
N ASN A 38 -5.16 8.33 -28.81
CA ASN A 38 -6.13 8.59 -29.86
C ASN A 38 -5.67 9.83 -30.64
N ARG A 39 -4.87 9.60 -31.69
CA ARG A 39 -4.60 10.61 -32.74
C ARG A 39 -5.92 10.93 -33.43
N ARG A 40 -6.56 12.04 -33.08
CA ARG A 40 -7.62 12.63 -33.89
C ARG A 40 -7.02 13.55 -34.95
N ARG A 41 -7.49 13.33 -36.18
CA ARG A 41 -7.11 13.99 -37.43
C ARG A 41 -7.32 15.51 -37.36
N LEU A 42 -6.35 16.24 -37.91
CA LEU A 42 -6.53 17.62 -38.36
C LEU A 42 -7.66 17.70 -39.38
N THR A 43 -8.58 18.65 -39.19
CA THR A 43 -9.39 19.20 -40.28
C THR A 43 -9.43 20.73 -40.17
N ALA A 44 -9.19 21.31 -41.34
CA ALA A 44 -9.20 22.69 -41.83
C ALA A 44 -9.66 23.88 -40.96
N ILE A 45 -8.90 24.96 -41.15
CA ILE A 45 -9.02 26.33 -40.68
C ILE A 45 -10.22 27.03 -41.35
N GLY A 46 -10.98 27.78 -40.56
CA GLY A 46 -11.89 28.85 -41.02
C GLY A 46 -11.66 30.12 -40.18
N PRO A 47 -11.68 31.33 -40.77
CA PRO A 47 -11.22 32.53 -40.09
C PRO A 47 -12.31 33.14 -39.20
N LEU A 48 -11.97 33.47 -37.96
CA LEU A 48 -12.75 34.40 -37.14
C LEU A 48 -11.88 35.54 -36.62
N ALA A 49 -12.47 36.74 -36.75
CA ALA A 49 -11.93 38.08 -36.53
C ALA A 49 -11.27 38.32 -35.15
N PRO A 50 -10.40 39.34 -35.03
CA PRO A 50 -9.64 39.59 -33.82
C PRO A 50 -10.56 40.14 -32.71
N LYS A 51 -10.77 39.33 -31.66
CA LYS A 51 -11.28 39.83 -30.39
C LYS A 51 -10.12 40.45 -29.62
N THR A 52 -10.21 41.77 -29.51
CA THR A 52 -9.64 42.66 -28.48
C THR A 52 -8.98 41.95 -27.31
N ALA A 53 -7.70 42.29 -27.10
CA ALA A 53 -6.93 41.93 -25.92
C ALA A 53 -7.69 42.34 -24.65
N ASP A 54 -8.16 41.33 -23.92
CA ASP A 54 -8.62 41.51 -22.55
C ASP A 54 -7.39 41.52 -21.65
N THR A 55 -7.20 42.64 -20.97
CA THR A 55 -6.17 42.82 -19.95
C THR A 55 -6.79 42.30 -18.65
N GLY A 56 -6.80 40.99 -18.50
CA GLY A 56 -7.18 40.31 -17.26
C GLY A 56 -5.95 39.65 -16.68
N ASP A 57 -5.49 40.14 -15.54
CA ASP A 57 -4.57 39.43 -14.65
C ASP A 57 -5.22 38.08 -14.30
N GLY A 58 -4.83 37.05 -15.06
CA GLY A 58 -5.50 35.76 -15.08
C GLY A 58 -5.06 34.96 -13.88
N ASP A 59 -5.83 35.04 -12.80
CA ASP A 59 -5.64 34.19 -11.64
C ASP A 59 -5.57 32.72 -12.10
N ILE A 60 -4.41 32.10 -11.90
CA ILE A 60 -4.16 30.73 -12.35
C ILE A 60 -4.95 29.79 -11.44
N GLU A 61 -6.06 29.26 -11.92
CA GLU A 61 -6.84 28.25 -11.19
C GLU A 61 -6.03 26.94 -11.13
N LEU A 62 -5.42 26.64 -9.97
CA LEU A 62 -4.54 25.49 -9.79
C LEU A 62 -5.26 24.13 -9.96
N ASP A 63 -6.57 24.09 -9.70
CA ASP A 63 -7.36 22.87 -9.78
C ASP A 63 -7.37 22.23 -11.18
N GLN A 64 -7.16 23.04 -12.24
CA GLN A 64 -7.09 22.54 -13.61
C GLN A 64 -5.80 21.77 -13.91
N PHE A 65 -4.76 21.88 -13.07
CA PHE A 65 -3.46 21.22 -13.26
C PHE A 65 -3.28 19.98 -12.38
N PHE A 66 -4.12 19.81 -11.36
CA PHE A 66 -4.00 18.64 -10.49
C PHE A 66 -4.25 17.33 -11.23
N LEU A 67 -3.66 16.27 -10.67
CA LEU A 67 -3.74 14.92 -11.18
C LEU A 67 -5.20 14.46 -11.22
N GLU A 68 -5.56 13.75 -12.30
CA GLU A 68 -6.90 13.24 -12.50
C GLU A 68 -7.20 12.08 -11.55
N ALA A 69 -8.48 11.95 -11.20
CA ALA A 69 -8.94 10.88 -10.34
C ALA A 69 -8.94 9.55 -11.11
N THR A 70 -8.19 8.57 -10.62
CA THR A 70 -8.42 7.18 -11.01
C THR A 70 -9.86 6.78 -10.64
N PRO A 71 -10.65 6.20 -11.56
CA PRO A 71 -12.02 5.79 -11.27
C PRO A 71 -12.13 4.84 -10.07
N ASP A 72 -13.19 5.00 -9.28
CA ASP A 72 -13.43 4.15 -8.09
C ASP A 72 -13.56 2.66 -8.47
N GLU A 73 -14.07 2.35 -9.68
CA GLU A 73 -14.15 0.99 -10.21
C GLU A 73 -12.76 0.38 -10.48
N GLU A 74 -11.85 1.15 -11.07
CA GLU A 74 -10.46 0.69 -11.30
C GLU A 74 -9.74 0.45 -9.98
N ILE A 75 -9.90 1.36 -9.00
CA ILE A 75 -9.35 1.18 -7.64
C ILE A 75 -9.95 -0.08 -6.98
N SER A 76 -11.23 -0.36 -7.19
CA SER A 76 -11.90 -1.52 -6.61
C SER A 76 -11.39 -2.84 -7.21
N LEU A 77 -11.20 -2.88 -8.54
CA LEU A 77 -10.61 -4.03 -9.22
C LEU A 77 -9.17 -4.28 -8.78
N GLU A 78 -8.38 -3.21 -8.63
CA GLU A 78 -7.00 -3.31 -8.13
C GLU A 78 -6.96 -3.83 -6.68
N MET A 79 -7.82 -3.32 -5.79
CA MET A 79 -7.96 -3.83 -4.42
C MET A 79 -8.26 -5.33 -4.39
N GLN A 80 -9.16 -5.81 -5.27
CA GLN A 80 -9.49 -7.23 -5.38
C GLN A 80 -8.30 -8.05 -5.89
N ALA A 81 -7.61 -7.58 -6.93
CA ALA A 81 -6.45 -8.25 -7.49
C ALA A 81 -5.30 -8.37 -6.48
N LEU A 82 -5.04 -7.32 -5.69
CA LEU A 82 -4.03 -7.34 -4.64
C LEU A 82 -4.42 -8.26 -3.47
N GLY A 83 -5.70 -8.30 -3.10
CA GLY A 83 -6.20 -9.26 -2.10
C GLY A 83 -5.96 -10.71 -2.53
N GLU A 84 -6.24 -11.02 -3.80
CA GLU A 84 -5.99 -12.33 -4.39
C GLU A 84 -4.49 -12.66 -4.46
N LEU A 85 -3.65 -11.69 -4.85
CA LEU A 85 -2.19 -11.85 -4.87
C LEU A 85 -1.62 -12.18 -3.48
N ILE A 86 -2.09 -11.50 -2.44
CA ILE A 86 -1.68 -11.77 -1.05
C ILE A 86 -2.16 -13.16 -0.62
N ARG A 87 -3.40 -13.54 -0.94
CA ARG A 87 -3.95 -14.88 -0.65
C ARG A 87 -3.09 -15.98 -1.28
N GLN A 88 -2.79 -15.85 -2.56
CA GLN A 88 -1.95 -16.81 -3.30
C GLN A 88 -0.54 -16.89 -2.71
N HIS A 89 0.08 -15.75 -2.39
CA HIS A 89 1.37 -15.74 -1.72
C HIS A 89 1.34 -16.55 -0.42
N VAL A 90 0.29 -16.39 0.40
CA VAL A 90 0.15 -17.11 1.66
C VAL A 90 -0.03 -18.62 1.46
N GLU A 91 -0.88 -19.00 0.50
CA GLU A 91 -1.19 -20.39 0.20
C GLU A 91 -0.03 -21.18 -0.40
N THR A 92 0.83 -20.51 -1.17
CA THR A 92 1.97 -21.13 -1.86
C THR A 92 3.22 -21.21 -0.99
N HIS A 93 3.49 -20.22 -0.14
CA HIS A 93 4.81 -20.11 0.51
C HIS A 93 4.86 -20.46 1.99
N TYR A 94 3.72 -20.61 2.68
CA TYR A 94 3.70 -20.93 4.11
C TYR A 94 3.11 -22.31 4.41
N GLN A 95 3.72 -22.99 5.38
CA GLN A 95 3.37 -24.34 5.77
C GLN A 95 2.03 -24.44 6.49
N ARG A 96 1.29 -25.52 6.20
CA ARG A 96 0.00 -25.84 6.83
C ARG A 96 0.13 -26.75 8.06
N GLY A 97 1.27 -27.42 8.23
CA GLY A 97 1.52 -28.34 9.35
C GLY A 97 1.74 -27.64 10.70
N PRO A 98 1.75 -28.35 11.83
CA PRO A 98 2.05 -27.76 13.15
C PRO A 98 3.41 -27.03 13.17
N VAL A 99 3.48 -25.91 13.87
CA VAL A 99 4.72 -25.15 14.09
C VAL A 99 4.95 -25.06 15.59
N ALA A 100 6.11 -25.53 16.05
CA ALA A 100 6.51 -25.41 17.45
C ALA A 100 7.13 -24.03 17.68
N ALA A 101 6.31 -23.08 18.12
CA ALA A 101 6.75 -21.72 18.47
C ALA A 101 5.96 -21.20 19.68
N ASP A 102 6.58 -20.29 20.42
CA ASP A 102 5.98 -19.65 21.60
C ASP A 102 5.10 -18.46 21.16
N ALA A 103 3.83 -18.46 21.58
CA ALA A 103 2.87 -17.42 21.24
C ALA A 103 3.29 -16.03 21.75
N ASN A 104 3.98 -15.94 22.89
CA ASN A 104 4.44 -14.67 23.48
C ASN A 104 5.61 -14.08 22.70
N ILE A 105 6.54 -14.93 22.23
CA ILE A 105 7.63 -14.47 21.37
C ILE A 105 7.05 -13.98 20.04
N LEU A 106 6.11 -14.73 19.45
CA LEU A 106 5.46 -14.35 18.21
C LEU A 106 4.66 -13.04 18.36
N SER A 107 3.94 -12.85 19.47
CA SER A 107 3.17 -11.65 19.71
C SER A 107 4.05 -10.41 19.89
N GLN A 108 5.24 -10.55 20.50
CA GLN A 108 6.23 -9.46 20.54
C GLN A 108 6.73 -9.09 19.12
N SER A 109 7.03 -10.08 18.28
CA SER A 109 7.40 -9.82 16.87
C SER A 109 6.25 -9.15 16.11
N LEU A 110 5.01 -9.58 16.35
CA LEU A 110 3.81 -8.98 15.77
C LEU A 110 3.65 -7.51 16.17
N VAL A 111 3.89 -7.16 17.44
CA VAL A 111 3.91 -5.77 17.91
C VAL A 111 4.96 -4.95 17.16
N HIS A 112 6.17 -5.51 16.98
CA HIS A 112 7.26 -4.82 16.28
C HIS A 112 6.93 -4.50 14.82
N VAL A 113 6.17 -5.37 14.13
CA VAL A 113 5.73 -5.11 12.75
C VAL A 113 4.46 -4.25 12.66
N GLY A 114 3.93 -3.76 13.79
CA GLY A 114 2.79 -2.84 13.85
C GLY A 114 1.44 -3.48 14.19
N ILE A 115 1.39 -4.79 14.52
CA ILE A 115 0.20 -5.47 15.04
C ILE A 115 0.19 -5.31 16.55
N SER A 116 -0.41 -4.23 17.05
CA SER A 116 -0.50 -3.93 18.48
C SER A 116 -1.92 -4.17 19.02
N LYS A 117 -2.51 -3.20 19.74
CA LYS A 117 -3.90 -3.27 20.19
C LYS A 117 -4.83 -2.84 19.06
N GLY A 118 -5.29 -3.81 18.28
CA GLY A 118 -6.33 -3.58 17.29
C GLY A 118 -7.70 -3.39 17.94
N ARG A 119 -8.66 -2.88 17.17
CA ARG A 119 -10.06 -2.76 17.63
C ARG A 119 -10.78 -4.12 17.64
N SER A 120 -10.31 -5.06 16.83
CA SER A 120 -10.87 -6.43 16.69
C SER A 120 -10.04 -7.49 17.41
N LEU A 121 -8.73 -7.51 17.14
CA LEU A 121 -7.78 -8.51 17.64
C LEU A 121 -6.49 -7.83 18.12
N ASP A 122 -5.93 -8.31 19.23
CA ASP A 122 -4.60 -7.93 19.69
C ASP A 122 -3.50 -8.87 19.17
N ALA A 123 -2.24 -8.50 19.41
CA ALA A 123 -1.08 -9.27 18.96
C ALA A 123 -1.04 -10.70 19.50
N GLN A 124 -1.56 -10.95 20.71
CA GLN A 124 -1.57 -12.27 21.33
C GLN A 124 -2.62 -13.17 20.68
N GLU A 125 -3.79 -12.62 20.41
CA GLU A 125 -4.86 -13.30 19.69
C GLU A 125 -4.42 -13.64 18.26
N VAL A 126 -3.79 -12.70 17.55
CA VAL A 126 -3.22 -12.95 16.21
C VAL A 126 -2.13 -14.01 16.26
N ALA A 127 -1.25 -13.99 17.28
CA ALA A 127 -0.22 -15.02 17.45
C ALA A 127 -0.83 -16.41 17.62
N ALA A 128 -1.86 -16.55 18.46
CA ALA A 128 -2.56 -17.82 18.67
C ALA A 128 -3.16 -18.35 17.36
N LEU A 129 -3.79 -17.48 16.56
CA LEU A 129 -4.39 -17.83 15.28
C LEU A 129 -3.34 -18.21 14.21
N CYS A 130 -2.17 -17.58 14.22
CA CYS A 130 -1.05 -17.96 13.35
C CYS A 130 -0.49 -19.35 13.71
N LEU A 131 -0.50 -19.72 15.00
CA LEU A 131 0.02 -21.01 15.45
C LEU A 131 -0.96 -22.17 15.21
N ASP A 132 -2.28 -21.94 15.29
CA ASP A 132 -3.29 -22.95 14.97
C ASP A 132 -3.31 -23.25 13.45
N PRO A 133 -3.00 -24.50 13.01
CA PRO A 133 -3.05 -24.90 11.60
C PRO A 133 -4.36 -24.59 10.86
N ARG A 134 -5.49 -24.55 11.57
CA ARG A 134 -6.83 -24.33 10.98
C ARG A 134 -7.07 -22.87 10.60
N THR A 135 -6.47 -21.94 11.33
CA THR A 135 -6.67 -20.50 11.15
C THR A 135 -5.45 -19.80 10.57
N ARG A 136 -4.30 -20.48 10.55
CA ARG A 136 -3.01 -19.88 10.18
C ARG A 136 -3.03 -19.11 8.87
N GLN A 137 -3.55 -19.70 7.81
CA GLN A 137 -3.50 -19.09 6.48
C GLN A 137 -4.24 -17.74 6.50
N ASP A 138 -5.46 -17.72 7.04
CA ASP A 138 -6.23 -16.50 7.17
C ASP A 138 -5.56 -15.49 8.13
N ALA A 139 -4.90 -15.96 9.19
CA ALA A 139 -4.17 -15.12 10.13
C ALA A 139 -2.90 -14.48 9.51
N LEU A 140 -2.13 -15.24 8.73
CA LEU A 140 -0.96 -14.72 8.01
C LEU A 140 -1.38 -13.73 6.93
N GLN A 141 -2.48 -14.02 6.21
CA GLN A 141 -3.08 -13.08 5.27
C GLN A 141 -3.50 -11.79 5.98
N HIS A 142 -4.15 -11.89 7.14
CA HIS A 142 -4.50 -10.74 7.96
C HIS A 142 -3.28 -9.89 8.35
N VAL A 143 -2.19 -10.52 8.80
CA VAL A 143 -0.93 -9.83 9.13
C VAL A 143 -0.38 -9.08 7.91
N LEU A 144 -0.28 -9.75 6.76
CA LEU A 144 0.22 -9.14 5.53
C LEU A 144 -0.64 -7.94 5.11
N LEU A 145 -1.96 -8.10 5.05
CA LEU A 145 -2.88 -7.02 4.71
C LEU A 145 -2.71 -5.83 5.64
N ARG A 146 -2.68 -6.08 6.96
CA ARG A 146 -2.55 -5.00 7.95
C ARG A 146 -1.26 -4.23 7.80
N VAL A 147 -0.13 -4.93 7.77
CA VAL A 147 1.19 -4.28 7.76
C VAL A 147 1.45 -3.60 6.42
N ILE A 148 1.16 -4.27 5.30
CA ILE A 148 1.37 -3.70 3.97
C ILE A 148 0.47 -2.48 3.77
N PHE A 149 -0.85 -2.56 4.00
CA PHE A 149 -1.71 -1.40 3.77
C PHE A 149 -1.46 -0.26 4.75
N ALA A 150 -1.02 -0.53 5.99
CA ALA A 150 -0.56 0.53 6.90
C ALA A 150 0.70 1.25 6.38
N SER A 151 1.56 0.56 5.64
CA SER A 151 2.74 1.17 4.99
C SER A 151 2.40 2.02 3.77
N LEU A 152 1.20 1.87 3.21
CA LEU A 152 0.68 2.66 2.08
C LEU A 152 -0.16 3.86 2.53
N ASP A 153 -0.69 3.82 3.74
CA ASP A 153 -1.67 4.77 4.20
C ASP A 153 -1.03 6.12 4.55
N PHE A 154 -1.46 7.16 3.84
CA PHE A 154 -1.06 8.54 4.08
C PHE A 154 -1.43 9.04 5.49
N HIS A 155 -2.47 8.46 6.09
CA HIS A 155 -2.91 8.82 7.44
C HIS A 155 -2.20 8.00 8.53
N SER A 156 -1.34 7.05 8.16
CA SER A 156 -0.60 6.20 9.08
C SER A 156 0.86 6.64 9.22
N ARG A 157 1.39 6.56 10.44
CA ARG A 157 2.82 6.77 10.73
C ARG A 157 3.57 5.45 10.73
N SER A 158 3.65 4.82 9.57
CA SER A 158 4.46 3.60 9.44
C SER A 158 5.93 3.96 9.32
N GLU A 159 6.77 3.41 10.19
CA GLU A 159 8.23 3.49 10.08
C GLU A 159 8.73 2.93 8.75
N MET A 160 7.98 1.97 8.18
CA MET A 160 8.27 1.33 6.90
C MET A 160 7.40 1.87 5.77
N SER A 161 7.09 3.16 5.78
CA SER A 161 6.25 3.76 4.74
C SER A 161 6.79 3.50 3.33
N LEU A 162 5.92 3.03 2.44
CA LEU A 162 6.20 2.80 1.03
C LEU A 162 5.92 4.04 0.17
N LEU A 163 5.37 5.12 0.75
CA LEU A 163 5.18 6.40 0.09
C LEU A 163 6.52 7.05 -0.30
N PRO A 164 6.52 8.08 -1.17
CA PRO A 164 7.74 8.82 -1.50
C PRO A 164 8.48 9.28 -0.24
N ILE A 165 9.82 9.24 -0.28
CA ILE A 165 10.66 9.50 0.92
C ILE A 165 10.35 10.87 1.53
N SER A 166 10.22 11.92 0.69
CA SER A 166 9.86 13.26 1.13
C SER A 166 8.52 13.31 1.86
N VAL A 167 7.56 12.47 1.44
CA VAL A 167 6.24 12.39 2.06
C VAL A 167 6.31 11.71 3.42
N ALA A 168 6.98 10.55 3.48
CA ALA A 168 7.14 9.80 4.72
C ALA A 168 7.89 10.61 5.79
N THR A 169 8.98 11.28 5.41
CA THR A 169 9.75 12.16 6.32
C THR A 169 8.88 13.28 6.86
N PHE A 170 8.14 13.98 6.00
CA PHE A 170 7.26 15.07 6.42
C PHE A 170 6.15 14.58 7.39
N LEU A 171 5.51 13.46 7.10
CA LEU A 171 4.46 12.90 7.97
C LEU A 171 4.97 12.55 9.38
N ASN A 172 6.25 12.20 9.51
CA ASN A 172 6.89 11.95 10.79
C ASN A 172 7.21 13.24 11.57
N GLU A 173 7.46 14.35 10.86
CA GLU A 173 7.80 15.65 11.47
C GLU A 173 6.56 16.45 11.90
N VAL A 174 5.46 16.38 11.15
CA VAL A 174 4.25 17.15 11.46
C VAL A 174 3.56 16.59 12.70
N PRO A 175 3.13 17.40 13.69
CA PRO A 175 2.27 16.94 14.77
C PRO A 175 0.88 16.59 14.23
N LEU A 176 0.60 15.30 14.06
CA LEU A 176 -0.73 14.83 13.69
C LEU A 176 -1.52 14.61 14.99
N PRO A 177 -2.82 14.97 15.04
CA PRO A 177 -3.65 14.55 16.16
C PRO A 177 -3.66 13.01 16.20
N ASN A 178 -2.97 12.44 17.19
CA ASN A 178 -2.97 11.00 17.41
C ASN A 178 -4.43 10.53 17.54
N ASN A 179 -4.75 9.38 16.93
CA ASN A 179 -5.94 8.62 17.29
C ASN A 179 -5.74 7.97 18.68
N GLU A 180 -5.46 8.77 19.72
CA GLU A 180 -5.37 8.26 21.08
C GLU A 180 -6.73 7.68 21.48
N PRO A 181 -6.79 6.45 22.03
CA PRO A 181 -7.94 6.04 22.79
C PRO A 181 -8.08 6.98 23.99
N VAL A 182 -9.29 7.50 24.21
CA VAL A 182 -9.68 8.27 25.40
C VAL A 182 -9.29 7.48 26.65
N GLY A 183 -8.14 7.81 27.22
CA GLY A 183 -7.47 6.90 28.15
C GLY A 183 -6.25 7.48 28.88
N GLY A 184 -6.38 8.67 29.46
CA GLY A 184 -5.72 9.00 30.73
C GLY A 184 -4.38 9.76 30.69
N THR A 185 -4.45 11.08 30.96
CA THR A 185 -3.57 11.70 31.97
C THR A 185 -4.37 12.82 32.67
N PRO A 186 -4.66 12.73 33.98
CA PRO A 186 -5.41 13.76 34.69
C PRO A 186 -4.46 14.90 35.07
N GLY A 187 -4.26 15.87 34.19
CA GLY A 187 -3.33 16.98 34.46
C GLY A 187 -3.68 18.34 33.84
N ARG A 188 -4.52 18.41 32.80
CA ARG A 188 -5.01 19.68 32.28
C ARG A 188 -6.51 19.61 32.10
N ARG A 189 -7.25 20.32 32.94
CA ARG A 189 -8.65 20.68 32.67
C ARG A 189 -8.67 21.62 31.46
N GLN A 190 -8.62 21.07 30.25
CA GLN A 190 -9.00 21.80 29.05
C GLN A 190 -10.52 21.66 28.89
N ARG A 191 -11.19 22.81 28.77
CA ARG A 191 -12.64 22.88 28.51
C ARG A 191 -12.90 22.20 27.16
N PRO A 192 -13.83 21.23 27.06
CA PRO A 192 -14.26 20.74 25.76
C PRO A 192 -15.02 21.87 25.08
N GLY A 193 -14.36 22.52 24.12
CA GLY A 193 -14.85 23.69 23.41
C GLY A 193 -14.63 23.50 21.92
N GLN A 194 -15.55 24.04 21.12
CA GLN A 194 -15.65 23.98 19.65
C GLN A 194 -14.35 24.29 18.87
N THR A 195 -13.33 24.86 19.54
CA THR A 195 -11.98 25.15 19.07
C THR A 195 -11.14 23.91 18.76
N GLU A 196 -11.21 22.84 19.55
CA GLU A 196 -10.41 21.61 19.30
C GLU A 196 -10.86 20.90 18.03
N GLN A 197 -12.18 20.84 17.81
CA GLN A 197 -12.76 20.24 16.61
C GLN A 197 -12.48 21.07 15.35
N HIS A 198 -12.53 22.41 15.45
CA HIS A 198 -12.14 23.29 14.34
C HIS A 198 -10.65 23.18 13.98
N GLN A 199 -9.75 23.11 14.98
CA GLN A 199 -8.31 22.94 14.74
C GLN A 199 -7.98 21.58 14.12
N SER A 200 -8.62 20.51 14.58
CA SER A 200 -8.48 19.17 13.98
C SER A 200 -8.95 19.17 12.52
N ASN A 201 -10.03 19.88 12.20
CA ASN A 201 -10.57 19.99 10.84
C ASN A 201 -9.66 20.84 9.92
N SER A 202 -9.11 21.95 10.41
CA SER A 202 -8.19 22.79 9.63
C SER A 202 -6.86 22.08 9.34
N SER A 203 -6.29 21.37 10.31
CA SER A 203 -5.06 20.61 10.11
C SER A 203 -5.27 19.45 9.14
N SER A 204 -6.41 18.74 9.23
CA SER A 204 -6.76 17.70 8.26
C SER A 204 -6.90 18.27 6.86
N LEU A 205 -7.60 19.40 6.69
CA LEU A 205 -7.74 20.05 5.38
C LEU A 205 -6.39 20.50 4.82
N ALA A 206 -5.52 21.10 5.64
CA ALA A 206 -4.19 21.52 5.23
C ALA A 206 -3.34 20.34 4.73
N LEU A 207 -3.37 19.21 5.44
CA LEU A 207 -2.66 18.00 5.04
C LEU A 207 -3.18 17.40 3.74
N ARG A 208 -4.50 17.46 3.51
CA ARG A 208 -5.12 17.03 2.24
C ARG A 208 -4.65 17.87 1.08
N GLN A 209 -4.65 19.19 1.25
CA GLN A 209 -4.19 20.11 0.22
C GLN A 209 -2.70 19.92 -0.04
N TRP A 210 -1.90 19.78 1.03
CA TRP A 210 -0.48 19.47 0.90
C TRP A 210 -0.26 18.16 0.15
N ARG A 211 -0.97 17.08 0.48
CA ARG A 211 -0.90 15.79 -0.24
C ARG A 211 -1.12 15.97 -1.74
N ARG A 212 -2.20 16.66 -2.13
CA ARG A 212 -2.55 16.93 -3.54
C ARG A 212 -1.47 17.73 -4.25
N LEU A 213 -1.01 18.82 -3.62
CA LEU A 213 0.05 19.69 -4.15
C LEU A 213 1.37 18.94 -4.30
N SER A 214 1.78 18.19 -3.28
CA SER A 214 3.01 17.40 -3.29
C SER A 214 2.96 16.30 -4.34
N ALA A 215 1.85 15.59 -4.49
CA ALA A 215 1.70 14.58 -5.54
C ALA A 215 1.87 15.20 -6.93
N PHE A 216 1.25 16.35 -7.18
CA PHE A 216 1.42 17.09 -8.43
C PHE A 216 2.87 17.55 -8.64
N LEU A 217 3.52 18.14 -7.63
CA LEU A 217 4.87 18.66 -7.73
C LEU A 217 5.92 17.56 -7.91
N LEU A 218 5.70 16.38 -7.32
CA LEU A 218 6.55 15.20 -7.46
C LEU A 218 6.36 14.47 -8.79
N HIS A 219 5.26 14.73 -9.52
CA HIS A 219 5.01 14.07 -10.80
C HIS A 219 6.07 14.50 -11.84
N PRO A 220 6.81 13.57 -12.46
CA PRO A 220 7.91 13.90 -13.37
C PRO A 220 7.43 14.56 -14.68
N ASP A 221 6.22 14.23 -15.12
CA ASP A 221 5.57 14.83 -16.29
C ASP A 221 4.19 15.37 -15.91
N ARG A 222 4.15 16.61 -15.40
CA ARG A 222 2.94 17.20 -14.79
C ARG A 222 1.79 17.39 -15.77
N ASP A 223 2.09 17.43 -17.06
CA ASP A 223 1.10 17.65 -18.13
C ASP A 223 0.25 16.39 -18.38
N GLN A 224 0.75 15.21 -18.01
CA GLN A 224 0.01 13.95 -18.16
C GLN A 224 -1.15 13.83 -17.18
N ARG A 225 -1.09 14.52 -16.03
CA ARG A 225 -2.10 14.50 -14.98
C ARG A 225 -2.49 13.08 -14.51
N THR A 226 -1.56 12.12 -14.62
CA THR A 226 -1.73 10.74 -14.17
C THR A 226 -1.33 10.59 -12.70
N PRO A 227 -1.64 9.44 -12.05
CA PRO A 227 -1.04 9.13 -10.76
C PRO A 227 0.50 9.17 -10.80
N LEU A 228 1.10 9.53 -9.67
CA LEU A 228 2.55 9.57 -9.50
C LEU A 228 3.12 8.18 -9.81
N PRO A 229 4.02 8.04 -10.80
CA PRO A 229 4.68 6.76 -11.02
C PRO A 229 5.58 6.43 -9.83
N ALA A 230 5.57 5.18 -9.40
CA ALA A 230 6.52 4.71 -8.40
C ALA A 230 7.92 4.66 -8.99
N ASP A 231 8.90 5.25 -8.31
CA ASP A 231 10.30 5.05 -8.66
C ASP A 231 10.73 3.63 -8.26
N ASN A 232 10.92 2.77 -9.25
CA ASN A 232 11.24 1.37 -9.04
C ASN A 232 12.52 1.17 -8.23
N ALA A 233 13.53 2.04 -8.37
CA ALA A 233 14.80 1.86 -7.67
C ALA A 233 14.63 2.04 -6.15
N THR A 234 13.98 3.12 -5.72
CA THR A 234 13.68 3.36 -4.30
C THR A 234 12.58 2.46 -3.76
N LEU A 235 11.60 2.08 -4.59
CA LEU A 235 10.54 1.18 -4.18
C LEU A 235 11.09 -0.22 -3.88
N VAL A 236 12.02 -0.74 -4.69
CA VAL A 236 12.65 -2.06 -4.45
C VAL A 236 13.37 -2.11 -3.12
N SER A 237 14.10 -1.05 -2.72
CA SER A 237 14.79 -1.02 -1.43
C SER A 237 13.81 -0.97 -0.25
N LYS A 238 12.74 -0.17 -0.37
CA LYS A 238 11.65 -0.10 0.62
C LYS A 238 10.91 -1.45 0.74
N ALA A 239 10.61 -2.10 -0.39
CA ALA A 239 9.93 -3.39 -0.41
C ALA A 239 10.78 -4.48 0.27
N ARG A 240 12.09 -4.53 -0.01
CA ARG A 240 13.03 -5.42 0.69
C ARG A 240 13.05 -5.19 2.19
N ALA A 241 13.10 -3.93 2.61
CA ALA A 241 13.12 -3.59 4.03
C ALA A 241 11.83 -4.06 4.71
N LEU A 242 10.66 -3.81 4.10
CA LEU A 242 9.38 -4.25 4.65
C LEU A 242 9.25 -5.78 4.66
N ALA A 243 9.68 -6.45 3.60
CA ALA A 243 9.69 -7.91 3.53
C ALA A 243 10.61 -8.52 4.61
N ALA A 244 11.80 -7.93 4.83
CA ALA A 244 12.71 -8.36 5.89
C ALA A 244 12.09 -8.19 7.29
N MET A 245 11.42 -7.06 7.55
CA MET A 245 10.67 -6.85 8.79
C MET A 245 9.56 -7.89 8.94
N LEU A 246 8.73 -8.10 7.91
CA LEU A 246 7.66 -9.09 7.93
C LEU A 246 8.18 -10.52 8.17
N ASN A 247 9.33 -10.87 7.60
CA ASN A 247 9.96 -12.17 7.77
C ASN A 247 10.43 -12.46 9.20
N THR A 248 10.50 -11.46 10.10
CA THR A 248 10.69 -11.70 11.54
C THR A 248 9.51 -12.45 12.18
N VAL A 249 8.33 -12.38 11.54
CA VAL A 249 7.11 -13.11 11.91
C VAL A 249 6.91 -14.30 10.96
N LEU A 250 6.94 -14.03 9.65
CA LEU A 250 6.54 -14.99 8.61
C LEU A 250 7.54 -16.14 8.44
N GLY A 251 8.83 -15.91 8.73
CA GLY A 251 9.89 -16.90 8.56
C GLY A 251 9.70 -18.16 9.41
N LEU A 252 8.91 -18.08 10.49
CA LEU A 252 8.52 -19.23 11.32
C LEU A 252 7.61 -20.22 10.57
N PHE A 253 6.95 -19.77 9.53
CA PHE A 253 5.98 -20.53 8.75
C PHE A 253 6.50 -20.93 7.37
N THR A 254 7.73 -20.58 7.02
CA THR A 254 8.34 -20.92 5.73
C THR A 254 9.04 -22.29 5.79
N GLY A 255 9.21 -22.93 4.63
CA GLY A 255 10.01 -24.14 4.49
C GLY A 255 11.43 -24.01 5.07
N LEU A 256 12.00 -25.13 5.51
CA LEU A 256 13.35 -25.16 6.09
C LEU A 256 14.46 -25.07 5.03
N ASP A 257 14.14 -25.38 3.78
CA ASP A 257 15.12 -25.35 2.70
C ASP A 257 15.44 -23.89 2.28
N PRO A 258 16.73 -23.57 2.03
CA PRO A 258 17.14 -22.21 1.67
C PRO A 258 16.46 -21.66 0.41
N ASN A 259 16.19 -22.53 -0.58
CA ASN A 259 15.60 -22.14 -1.85
C ASN A 259 14.16 -21.66 -1.68
N SER A 260 13.32 -22.39 -0.93
CA SER A 260 11.94 -21.98 -0.64
C SER A 260 11.88 -20.69 0.16
N ARG A 261 12.82 -20.47 1.09
CA ARG A 261 12.91 -19.19 1.83
C ARG A 261 13.28 -18.03 0.92
N GLN A 262 14.24 -18.24 0.02
CA GLN A 262 14.64 -17.23 -0.94
C GLN A 262 13.51 -16.91 -1.92
N GLU A 263 12.81 -17.93 -2.42
CA GLU A 263 11.67 -17.78 -3.31
C GLU A 263 10.50 -17.07 -2.62
N GLN A 264 10.15 -17.47 -1.39
CA GLN A 264 9.14 -16.80 -0.56
C GLN A 264 9.48 -15.32 -0.36
N THR A 265 10.73 -15.01 0.02
CA THR A 265 11.14 -13.62 0.25
C THR A 265 11.07 -12.80 -1.03
N ARG A 266 11.57 -13.34 -2.15
CA ARG A 266 11.50 -12.69 -3.45
C ARG A 266 10.05 -12.44 -3.89
N HIS A 267 9.16 -13.42 -3.68
CA HIS A 267 7.76 -13.24 -4.03
C HIS A 267 7.09 -12.21 -3.11
N LEU A 268 7.40 -12.21 -1.80
CA LEU A 268 6.90 -11.20 -0.86
C LEU A 268 7.31 -9.78 -1.27
N GLU A 269 8.57 -9.58 -1.69
CA GLU A 269 9.03 -8.30 -2.22
C GLU A 269 8.19 -7.84 -3.42
N ALA A 270 7.89 -8.75 -4.35
CA ALA A 270 7.05 -8.45 -5.50
C ALA A 270 5.61 -8.10 -5.08
N VAL A 271 5.00 -8.84 -4.15
CA VAL A 271 3.67 -8.53 -3.60
C VAL A 271 3.64 -7.12 -2.99
N VAL A 272 4.66 -6.79 -2.18
CA VAL A 272 4.79 -5.47 -1.56
C VAL A 272 4.92 -4.37 -2.62
N MET A 273 5.70 -4.60 -3.68
CA MET A 273 5.83 -3.64 -4.78
C MET A 273 4.51 -3.41 -5.53
N GLU A 274 3.77 -4.47 -5.84
CA GLU A 274 2.46 -4.34 -6.50
C GLU A 274 1.48 -3.58 -5.61
N CYS A 275 1.42 -3.89 -4.32
CA CYS A 275 0.60 -3.13 -3.37
C CYS A 275 1.02 -1.66 -3.31
N ALA A 276 2.33 -1.36 -3.35
CA ALA A 276 2.82 0.00 -3.33
C ALA A 276 2.32 0.84 -4.51
N LYS A 277 2.16 0.27 -5.71
CA LYS A 277 1.61 0.99 -6.86
C LYS A 277 0.21 1.55 -6.55
N LEU A 278 -0.64 0.77 -5.88
CA LEU A 278 -1.93 1.27 -5.40
C LEU A 278 -1.77 2.40 -4.38
N GLY A 279 -0.79 2.30 -3.46
CA GLY A 279 -0.47 3.38 -2.52
C GLY A 279 -0.15 4.71 -3.22
N TYR A 280 0.61 4.66 -4.33
CA TYR A 280 0.90 5.84 -5.15
C TYR A 280 -0.35 6.36 -5.86
N VAL A 281 -1.20 5.47 -6.37
CA VAL A 281 -2.50 5.84 -6.94
C VAL A 281 -3.35 6.61 -5.93
N LEU A 282 -3.52 6.08 -4.72
CA LEU A 282 -4.32 6.72 -3.67
C LEU A 282 -3.68 8.01 -3.15
N PHE A 283 -2.36 8.05 -3.04
CA PHE A 283 -1.62 9.27 -2.65
C PHE A 283 -1.81 10.39 -3.68
N SER A 284 -1.84 10.07 -4.97
CA SER A 284 -2.08 11.01 -6.06
C SER A 284 -3.54 11.38 -6.27
N HIS A 285 -4.46 10.56 -5.76
CA HIS A 285 -5.88 10.75 -5.99
C HIS A 285 -6.40 12.03 -5.32
N PRO A 286 -7.23 12.86 -5.98
CA PRO A 286 -7.67 14.15 -5.41
C PRO A 286 -8.58 14.01 -4.18
N SER A 287 -9.37 12.95 -4.09
CA SER A 287 -10.09 12.56 -2.86
C SER A 287 -9.19 11.84 -1.86
N ASP A 288 -9.57 11.90 -0.58
CA ASP A 288 -8.96 11.12 0.48
C ASP A 288 -9.52 9.71 0.60
N TRP A 289 -8.66 8.80 1.05
CA TRP A 289 -8.95 7.37 1.16
C TRP A 289 -8.41 6.80 2.46
N ARG A 290 -9.00 5.69 2.91
CA ARG A 290 -8.51 4.93 4.08
C ARG A 290 -8.79 3.44 3.90
N PHE A 291 -7.77 2.63 4.12
CA PHE A 291 -7.90 1.18 4.13
C PHE A 291 -8.69 0.70 5.35
N ILE A 292 -9.44 -0.38 5.16
CA ILE A 292 -10.13 -1.10 6.24
C ILE A 292 -9.44 -2.45 6.40
N THR A 293 -8.47 -2.51 7.31
CA THR A 293 -7.73 -3.73 7.64
C THR A 293 -8.11 -4.31 9.00
N GLU A 294 -9.03 -3.64 9.69
CA GLU A 294 -9.73 -4.11 10.88
C GLU A 294 -11.22 -3.75 10.73
N ASP A 295 -12.13 -4.65 11.11
CA ASP A 295 -13.54 -4.29 11.22
C ASP A 295 -13.86 -3.87 12.67
N PRO A 296 -14.21 -2.60 12.92
CA PRO A 296 -14.60 -2.15 14.26
C PRO A 296 -15.95 -2.72 14.72
N GLY A 297 -16.75 -3.32 13.83
CA GLY A 297 -18.08 -3.85 14.13
C GLY A 297 -18.12 -5.32 14.56
N GLU A 298 -17.07 -6.10 14.28
CA GLU A 298 -17.01 -7.53 14.58
C GLU A 298 -15.79 -7.85 15.45
N LYS A 299 -15.98 -7.94 16.77
CA LYS A 299 -14.94 -8.41 17.70
C LYS A 299 -14.56 -9.85 17.35
N GLY A 300 -13.25 -10.16 17.34
CA GLY A 300 -12.76 -11.50 17.05
C GLY A 300 -12.76 -11.88 15.57
N GLY A 301 -12.91 -10.91 14.65
CA GLY A 301 -12.85 -11.15 13.21
C GLY A 301 -11.46 -10.92 12.63
N ILE A 302 -10.98 -11.85 11.80
CA ILE A 302 -9.80 -11.66 10.95
C ILE A 302 -10.22 -11.12 9.59
N VAL A 303 -9.57 -10.04 9.16
CA VAL A 303 -9.76 -9.49 7.82
C VAL A 303 -8.91 -10.28 6.84
N VAL A 304 -9.55 -10.97 5.90
CA VAL A 304 -8.89 -11.73 4.82
C VAL A 304 -8.93 -11.00 3.49
N GLU A 305 -9.80 -10.02 3.31
CA GLU A 305 -9.71 -9.06 2.19
C GLU A 305 -9.89 -7.67 2.75
N ALA A 306 -8.94 -6.77 2.47
CA ALA A 306 -9.00 -5.41 2.96
C ALA A 306 -10.11 -4.61 2.26
N GLY A 307 -10.80 -3.77 3.01
CA GLY A 307 -11.76 -2.81 2.46
C GLY A 307 -11.12 -1.45 2.17
N LEU A 308 -11.92 -0.56 1.58
CA LEU A 308 -11.49 0.80 1.25
C LEU A 308 -12.63 1.79 1.43
N MET A 309 -12.36 2.88 2.16
CA MET A 309 -13.27 4.01 2.31
C MET A 309 -12.75 5.24 1.58
N LYS A 310 -13.66 5.96 0.95
CA LYS A 310 -13.46 7.31 0.44
C LYS A 310 -13.93 8.31 1.48
N LEU A 311 -13.03 9.19 1.92
CA LEU A 311 -13.26 10.11 3.03
C LEU A 311 -13.70 11.49 2.58
N SER A 312 -13.42 11.88 1.34
CA SER A 312 -13.78 13.19 0.79
C SER A 312 -14.17 13.12 -0.68
N ASN A 313 -14.80 14.18 -1.20
CA ASN A 313 -14.91 14.38 -2.64
C ASN A 313 -13.59 14.91 -3.22
N ARG A 314 -13.58 15.23 -4.54
CA ARG A 314 -12.42 15.77 -5.26
C ARG A 314 -11.94 17.11 -4.71
N ASP A 315 -12.85 17.92 -4.22
CA ASP A 315 -12.59 19.27 -3.75
C ASP A 315 -12.11 19.29 -2.29
N GLY A 316 -11.92 18.11 -1.68
CA GLY A 316 -11.46 17.94 -0.31
C GLY A 316 -12.57 18.00 0.75
N VAL A 317 -13.83 18.18 0.34
CA VAL A 317 -14.99 18.21 1.25
C VAL A 317 -15.21 16.80 1.83
N PRO A 318 -15.13 16.63 3.17
CA PRO A 318 -15.32 15.33 3.80
C PRO A 318 -16.73 14.77 3.55
N TYR A 319 -16.83 13.46 3.33
CA TYR A 319 -18.10 12.75 3.37
C TYR A 319 -18.51 12.47 4.82
N SER A 320 -19.79 12.69 5.14
CA SER A 320 -20.38 12.34 6.43
C SER A 320 -21.69 11.55 6.20
N PRO A 321 -21.70 10.22 6.40
CA PRO A 321 -20.55 9.37 6.77
C PRO A 321 -19.58 9.13 5.59
N PRO A 322 -18.33 8.67 5.86
CA PRO A 322 -17.42 8.20 4.82
C PRO A 322 -18.06 7.15 3.90
N ARG A 323 -17.71 7.18 2.61
CA ARG A 323 -18.27 6.26 1.61
C ARG A 323 -17.43 5.00 1.51
N ARG A 324 -18.04 3.83 1.75
CA ARG A 324 -17.36 2.55 1.57
C ARG A 324 -17.39 2.17 0.09
N VAL A 325 -16.21 2.05 -0.52
CA VAL A 325 -16.04 1.69 -1.94
C VAL A 325 -15.80 0.19 -2.06
N VAL A 326 -14.89 -0.35 -1.24
CA VAL A 326 -14.66 -1.79 -1.13
C VAL A 326 -15.05 -2.26 0.26
N ARG A 327 -15.84 -3.34 0.35
CA ARG A 327 -16.18 -3.98 1.63
C ARG A 327 -15.06 -4.93 2.03
N PRO A 328 -14.59 -4.90 3.29
CA PRO A 328 -13.66 -5.92 3.76
C PRO A 328 -14.38 -7.27 3.84
N VAL A 329 -13.64 -8.35 3.64
CA VAL A 329 -14.10 -9.71 3.95
C VAL A 329 -13.52 -10.10 5.30
N VAL A 330 -14.41 -10.38 6.26
CA VAL A 330 -14.07 -10.76 7.62
C VAL A 330 -14.45 -12.22 7.82
N ARG A 331 -13.53 -13.02 8.36
CA ARG A 331 -13.82 -14.37 8.83
C ARG A 331 -13.87 -14.37 10.34
N ARG A 332 -14.92 -15.00 10.88
CA ARG A 332 -15.02 -15.22 12.32
C ARG A 332 -14.10 -16.36 12.70
N VAL A 333 -13.33 -16.13 13.74
CA VAL A 333 -12.49 -17.16 14.34
C VAL A 333 -12.91 -17.34 15.79
N SER A 334 -13.09 -18.60 16.18
CA SER A 334 -13.23 -18.98 17.57
C SER A 334 -11.84 -19.08 18.15
N ILE A 335 -11.50 -18.16 19.06
CA ILE A 335 -10.24 -18.17 19.81
C ILE A 335 -10.37 -19.12 20.99
#